data_AF-I3SAC0-F1
#
_entry.id   AF-I3SAC0-F1
#
_cell.length_a   1.000
_cell.length_b   1.000
_cell.length_c   1.000
_cell.angle_alpha   90.00
_cell.angle_beta   90.00
_cell.angle_gamma   90.00
#
_symmetry.space_group_name_H-M   'P 1'
#
loop_
_entity.id
_entity.type
_entity.pdbx_description
1 polymer ?
#
loop_
_entity_poly.entity_id
_entity_poly.type
_entity_poly.pdbx_seq_one_letter_code
_entity_poly.pdbx_strand_id
1 'polypeptide(L)'
;MYEYLDTRFGISGEAMKAKNLSFRVGVRGGYLAFNTFIAALLPFLGDFESLTGAISTFPLTFILANHMYYKAKKNKLSISQKGGLWANIVFFSLMSIAATVAAIRLIAVDSKTYSLFADI
;
A
#
# COMPACT_ATOMS: atom_id res chain seq x y z
N MET A 1 -6.47 11.76 -5.01
CA MET A 1 -7.83 11.34 -4.61
C MET A 1 -8.64 12.49 -4.03
N TYR A 2 -8.17 13.18 -2.98
CA TYR A 2 -8.89 14.34 -2.42
C TYR A 2 -9.07 15.51 -3.40
N GLU A 3 -8.06 15.80 -4.24
CA GLU A 3 -8.20 16.85 -5.28
C GLU A 3 -9.24 16.53 -6.35
N TYR A 4 -9.43 15.25 -6.67
CA TYR A 4 -10.50 14.81 -7.57
C TYR A 4 -11.89 15.05 -6.96
N LEU A 5 -12.03 14.81 -5.64
CA LEU A 5 -13.27 15.09 -4.91
C LEU A 5 -13.51 16.60 -4.81
N ASP A 6 -12.49 17.39 -4.47
CA ASP A 6 -12.58 18.85 -4.42
C ASP A 6 -13.02 19.42 -5.79
N THR A 7 -12.47 18.92 -6.91
CA THR A 7 -12.89 19.34 -8.27
C THR A 7 -14.27 18.84 -8.67
N ARG A 8 -14.64 17.59 -8.34
CA ARG A 8 -15.98 17.04 -8.62
C ARG A 8 -17.10 17.78 -7.89
N PHE A 9 -16.87 18.20 -6.65
CA PHE A 9 -17.86 18.90 -5.83
C PHE A 9 -17.76 20.43 -5.95
N GLY A 10 -16.96 20.94 -6.90
CA GLY A 10 -16.85 22.37 -7.18
C GLY A 10 -16.26 23.18 -6.03
N ILE A 11 -15.42 22.55 -5.20
CA ILE A 11 -14.75 23.16 -4.05
C ILE A 11 -13.44 23.74 -4.55
N SER A 12 -13.57 24.86 -5.26
CA SER A 12 -12.47 25.67 -5.77
C SER A 12 -12.63 27.07 -5.19
N GLY A 13 -11.65 27.54 -4.42
CA GLY A 13 -11.68 28.85 -3.76
C GLY A 13 -10.91 28.89 -2.44
N GLU A 14 -11.14 29.94 -1.66
CA GLU A 14 -10.45 30.24 -0.40
C GLU A 14 -10.47 29.05 0.57
N ALA A 15 -9.27 28.64 1.03
CA ALA A 15 -9.09 27.42 1.84
C ALA A 15 -9.78 27.50 3.21
N MET A 16 -9.96 28.71 3.74
CA MET A 16 -10.53 28.97 5.07
C MET A 16 -12.03 29.23 5.06
N LYS A 17 -12.69 29.17 3.90
CA LYS A 17 -14.15 29.29 3.83
C LYS A 17 -14.77 28.10 4.57
N ALA A 18 -15.62 28.36 5.56
CA ALA A 18 -16.18 27.34 6.46
C ALA A 18 -16.73 26.10 5.73
N LYS A 19 -17.46 26.29 4.62
CA LYS A 19 -17.96 25.19 3.77
C LYS A 19 -16.85 24.30 3.20
N ASN A 20 -15.76 24.90 2.71
CA ASN A 20 -14.63 24.18 2.10
C ASN A 20 -13.82 23.46 3.19
N LEU A 21 -13.64 24.12 4.35
CA LEU A 21 -12.96 23.56 5.50
C LEU A 21 -13.74 22.37 6.08
N SER A 22 -15.04 22.51 6.32
CA SER A 22 -15.91 21.43 6.81
C SER A 22 -15.97 20.25 5.85
N PHE A 23 -16.02 20.48 4.53
CA PHE A 23 -15.95 19.38 3.56
C PHE A 23 -14.61 18.65 3.61
N ARG A 24 -13.49 19.37 3.64
CA ARG A 24 -12.16 18.74 3.75
C ARG A 24 -12.00 17.96 5.05
N VAL A 25 -12.44 18.51 6.17
CA VAL A 25 -12.41 17.83 7.47
C VAL A 25 -13.34 16.62 7.47
N GLY A 26 -14.53 16.73 6.88
CA GLY A 26 -15.46 15.60 6.77
C GLY A 26 -14.91 14.47 5.91
N VAL A 27 -14.36 14.77 4.73
CA VAL A 27 -13.81 13.76 3.82
C VAL A 27 -12.53 13.14 4.38
N ARG A 28 -11.57 13.95 4.84
CA ARG A 28 -10.29 13.45 5.37
C ARG A 28 -10.46 12.81 6.75
N GLY A 29 -11.25 13.43 7.61
CA GLY A 29 -11.57 12.93 8.95
C GLY A 29 -12.43 11.69 8.88
N GLY A 30 -13.42 11.62 7.99
CA GLY A 30 -14.23 10.43 7.76
C GLY A 30 -13.39 9.27 7.22
N TYR A 31 -12.50 9.53 6.26
CA TYR A 31 -11.56 8.51 5.77
C TYR A 31 -10.65 7.99 6.87
N LEU A 32 -10.07 8.90 7.68
CA LEU A 32 -9.22 8.53 8.81
C LEU A 32 -9.99 7.73 9.85
N ALA A 33 -11.16 8.20 10.28
CA ALA A 33 -11.99 7.53 11.27
C ALA A 33 -12.41 6.13 10.82
N PHE A 34 -12.81 5.96 9.56
CA PHE A 34 -13.15 4.65 9.01
C PHE A 34 -11.93 3.72 9.00
N ASN A 35 -10.77 4.20 8.54
CA ASN A 35 -9.56 3.39 8.51
C ASN A 35 -9.11 2.99 9.93
N THR A 36 -9.13 3.93 10.88
CA THR A 36 -8.81 3.66 12.29
C THR A 36 -9.82 2.70 12.92
N PHE A 37 -11.10 2.78 12.56
CA PHE A 37 -12.12 1.86 13.05
C PHE A 37 -11.88 0.43 12.57
N ILE A 38 -11.65 0.24 11.26
CA ILE A 38 -11.28 -1.07 10.70
C ILE A 38 -9.99 -1.58 11.34
N ALA A 39 -9.02 -0.69 11.56
CA ALA A 39 -7.76 -1.03 12.20
C ALA A 39 -7.91 -1.48 13.65
N ALA A 40 -8.78 -0.83 14.42
CA ALA A 40 -9.08 -1.19 15.80
C ALA A 40 -9.86 -2.51 15.90
N LEU A 41 -10.66 -2.84 14.89
CA LEU A 41 -11.38 -4.11 14.85
C LEU A 41 -10.45 -5.29 14.55
N LEU A 42 -9.45 -5.13 13.68
CA LEU A 42 -8.58 -6.22 13.26
C LEU A 42 -7.34 -6.34 14.18
N PRO A 43 -7.26 -7.33 15.09
CA PRO A 43 -6.10 -7.47 15.97
C PRO A 43 -4.82 -7.86 15.21
N PHE A 44 -4.95 -8.39 13.99
CA PHE A 44 -3.86 -8.79 13.10
C PHE A 44 -3.65 -7.80 11.94
N LEU A 45 -3.87 -6.50 12.17
CA LEU A 45 -3.60 -5.46 11.17
C LEU A 45 -2.16 -5.51 10.63
N GLY A 46 -1.19 -5.87 11.49
CA GLY A 46 0.20 -6.03 11.08
C GLY A 46 0.40 -7.09 9.98
N ASP A 47 -0.39 -8.16 9.98
CA ASP A 47 -0.29 -9.19 8.93
C ASP A 47 -0.90 -8.71 7.61
N PHE A 48 -1.97 -7.91 7.67
CA PHE A 48 -2.52 -7.25 6.50
C PHE A 48 -1.57 -6.20 5.92
N GLU A 49 -0.87 -5.46 6.78
CA GLU A 49 0.17 -4.52 6.35
C GLU A 49 1.29 -5.29 5.64
N SER A 50 1.76 -6.40 6.22
CA SER A 50 2.77 -7.28 5.63
C SER A 50 2.33 -7.86 4.29
N LEU A 51 1.08 -8.34 4.17
CA LEU A 51 0.50 -8.83 2.93
C LEU A 51 0.46 -7.71 1.86
N THR A 52 0.00 -6.53 2.26
CA THR A 52 -0.09 -5.37 1.37
C THR A 52 1.29 -4.96 0.88
N GLY A 53 2.29 -4.92 1.77
CA GLY A 53 3.68 -4.64 1.41
C GLY A 53 4.29 -5.69 0.48
N ALA A 54 3.97 -6.97 0.71
CA ALA A 54 4.44 -8.07 -0.12
C ALA A 54 3.90 -8.00 -1.54
N ILE A 55 2.61 -7.65 -1.71
CA ILE A 55 1.94 -7.59 -3.02
C ILE A 55 2.21 -6.26 -3.75
N SER A 56 2.29 -5.14 -3.02
CA SER A 56 2.38 -3.81 -3.63
C SER A 56 3.80 -3.23 -3.54
N THR A 57 4.32 -3.04 -2.33
CA THR A 57 5.58 -2.34 -2.10
C THR A 57 6.75 -3.09 -2.73
N PHE A 58 6.90 -4.39 -2.49
CA PHE A 58 8.04 -5.14 -3.04
C PHE A 58 8.08 -5.16 -4.58
N PRO A 59 7.00 -5.49 -5.30
CA PRO A 59 7.01 -5.41 -6.76
C PRO A 59 7.21 -3.97 -7.26
N LEU A 60 6.60 -2.98 -6.61
CA LEU A 60 6.70 -1.60 -7.06
C LEU A 60 8.11 -1.02 -6.87
N THR A 61 8.76 -1.28 -5.74
CA THR A 61 10.07 -0.68 -5.42
C THR A 61 11.22 -1.46 -6.02
N PHE A 62 11.22 -2.79 -5.95
CA PHE A 62 12.38 -3.60 -6.35
C PHE A 62 12.25 -4.19 -7.76
N ILE A 63 11.05 -4.48 -8.24
CA ILE A 63 10.85 -5.04 -9.58
C ILE A 63 10.65 -3.90 -10.58
N LEU A 64 9.65 -3.05 -10.36
CA LEU A 64 9.27 -2.02 -11.32
C LEU A 64 10.34 -0.93 -11.44
N ALA A 65 10.88 -0.41 -10.32
CA ALA A 65 11.89 0.65 -10.39
C ALA A 65 13.16 0.18 -11.11
N ASN A 66 13.64 -1.03 -10.83
CA ASN A 66 14.78 -1.62 -11.53
C ASN A 66 14.47 -1.87 -13.02
N HIS A 67 13.27 -2.36 -13.34
CA HIS A 67 12.84 -2.53 -14.73
C HIS A 67 12.75 -1.20 -15.49
N MET A 68 12.22 -0.15 -14.86
CA MET A 68 12.19 1.21 -15.42
C MET A 68 13.59 1.76 -15.63
N TYR A 69 14.50 1.58 -14.67
CA TYR A 69 15.91 1.98 -14.79
C TYR A 69 16.60 1.25 -15.95
N TYR A 70 16.38 -0.06 -16.08
CA TYR A 70 16.88 -0.84 -17.20
C TYR A 70 16.35 -0.33 -18.55
N LYS A 71 15.04 -0.05 -18.64
CA LYS A 71 14.41 0.49 -19.85
C LYS A 71 14.94 1.87 -20.22
N ALA A 72 15.16 2.75 -19.24
CA ALA A 72 15.66 4.10 -19.45
C ALA A 72 17.14 4.14 -19.89
N LYS A 73 17.98 3.19 -19.43
CA LYS A 73 19.44 3.24 -19.62
C LYS A 73 19.99 2.11 -20.52
N LYS A 74 19.12 1.45 -21.29
CA LYS A 74 19.39 0.24 -22.09
C LYS A 74 20.68 0.29 -22.94
N ASN A 75 21.02 1.47 -23.47
CA ASN A 75 22.15 1.67 -24.39
C ASN A 75 23.49 2.07 -23.72
N LYS A 76 23.51 2.34 -22.40
CA LYS A 76 24.72 2.74 -21.64
C LYS A 76 25.11 1.76 -20.53
N LEU A 77 24.39 0.65 -20.39
CA LEU A 77 24.60 -0.35 -19.33
C LEU A 77 25.55 -1.46 -19.77
N SER A 78 26.63 -1.67 -19.02
CA SER A 78 27.55 -2.82 -19.18
C SER A 78 26.83 -4.15 -18.91
N ILE A 79 27.29 -5.23 -19.51
CA ILE A 79 26.73 -6.59 -19.38
C ILE A 79 26.67 -7.02 -17.89
N SER A 80 27.70 -6.70 -17.10
CA SER A 80 27.74 -7.01 -15.67
C SER A 80 26.67 -6.26 -14.86
N GLN A 81 26.37 -5.00 -15.22
CA GLN A 81 25.33 -4.21 -14.56
C GLN A 81 23.92 -4.71 -14.92
N LYS A 82 23.73 -5.20 -16.15
CA LYS A 82 22.47 -5.84 -16.57
C LYS A 82 22.22 -7.13 -15.78
N GLY A 83 23.25 -7.95 -15.61
CA GLY A 83 23.17 -9.18 -14.80
C GLY A 83 22.80 -8.90 -13.34
N GLY A 84 23.43 -7.90 -12.71
CA GLY A 84 23.12 -7.51 -11.33
C GLY A 84 21.70 -6.97 -11.14
N LEU A 85 21.18 -6.20 -12.09
CA LEU A 85 19.79 -5.73 -12.05
C LEU A 85 18.79 -6.88 -12.20
N TRP A 86 19.02 -7.79 -13.15
CA TRP A 86 18.16 -8.95 -13.36
C TRP A 86 18.17 -9.90 -12.17
N ALA A 87 19.34 -10.15 -11.56
CA ALA A 87 19.45 -10.94 -10.34
C ALA A 87 18.64 -10.34 -9.19
N ASN A 88 18.71 -9.01 -8.98
CA ASN A 88 17.89 -8.32 -7.99
C ASN A 88 16.39 -8.48 -8.27
N ILE A 89 15.97 -8.28 -9.52
CA ILE A 89 14.55 -8.42 -9.90
C ILE A 89 14.03 -9.83 -9.58
N VAL A 90 14.78 -10.87 -9.96
CA VAL A 90 14.39 -12.27 -9.70
C VAL A 90 14.37 -12.57 -8.21
N PHE A 91 15.40 -12.14 -7.47
CA PHE A 91 15.49 -12.36 -6.03
C PHE A 91 14.33 -11.71 -5.27
N PHE A 92 14.07 -10.42 -5.51
CA PHE A 92 12.97 -9.70 -4.83
C PHE A 92 11.59 -10.19 -5.27
N SER A 93 11.44 -10.72 -6.48
CA SER A 93 10.22 -11.40 -6.92
C SER A 93 9.94 -12.67 -6.11
N LEU A 94 10.95 -13.53 -5.95
CA LEU A 94 10.83 -14.72 -5.10
C LEU A 94 10.52 -14.35 -3.64
N MET A 95 11.19 -13.30 -3.13
CA MET A 95 10.97 -12.79 -1.78
C MET A 95 9.56 -12.23 -1.59
N SER A 96 9.01 -11.54 -2.59
CA SER A 96 7.62 -11.04 -2.60
C SER A 96 6.60 -12.18 -2.54
N ILE A 97 6.81 -13.25 -3.32
CA ILE A 97 5.95 -14.44 -3.29
C ILE A 97 6.02 -15.12 -1.91
N ALA A 98 7.23 -15.33 -1.39
CA ALA A 98 7.43 -15.94 -0.07
C ALA A 98 6.78 -15.11 1.05
N ALA A 99 6.96 -13.78 1.03
CA ALA A 99 6.34 -12.87 1.99
C ALA A 99 4.82 -12.88 1.89
N THR A 100 4.27 -12.95 0.68
CA THR A 100 2.81 -13.06 0.46
C THR A 100 2.26 -14.33 1.07
N VAL A 101 2.90 -15.48 0.83
CA VAL A 101 2.49 -16.77 1.40
C VAL A 101 2.59 -16.76 2.93
N ALA A 102 3.67 -16.19 3.48
CA ALA A 102 3.85 -16.06 4.92
C ALA A 102 2.76 -15.19 5.56
N ALA A 103 2.46 -14.04 4.96
CA ALA A 103 1.41 -13.13 5.45
C ALA A 103 0.02 -13.77 5.39
N ILE A 104 -0.32 -14.48 4.30
CA ILE A 104 -1.58 -15.23 4.21
C ILE A 104 -1.67 -16.29 5.31
N ARG A 105 -0.57 -17.00 5.59
CA ARG A 105 -0.54 -18.01 6.65
C ARG A 105 -0.75 -17.39 8.04
N LEU A 106 -0.11 -16.25 8.33
CA LEU A 106 -0.29 -15.52 9.58
C LEU A 106 -1.75 -15.08 9.76
N ILE A 107 -2.33 -14.45 8.74
CA ILE A 107 -3.76 -14.08 8.73
C ILE A 107 -4.67 -15.29 8.98
N ALA A 108 -4.39 -16.43 8.34
CA ALA A 108 -5.19 -17.65 8.48
C ALA A 108 -5.06 -18.32 9.86
N VAL A 109 -3.97 -18.10 10.58
CA VAL A 109 -3.77 -18.57 11.94
C VAL A 109 -4.44 -17.62 12.93
N ASP A 110 -4.19 -16.32 12.79
CA ASP A 110 -4.65 -15.30 13.72
C ASP A 110 -6.17 -15.06 13.63
N SER A 111 -6.75 -15.27 12.45
CA SER A 111 -8.21 -15.23 12.27
C SER A 111 -8.97 -16.35 12.99
N LYS A 112 -8.32 -17.47 13.34
CA LYS A 112 -8.97 -18.58 14.06
C LYS A 112 -9.17 -18.30 15.55
N THR A 113 -8.30 -17.48 16.12
CA THR A 113 -8.34 -17.05 17.53
C THR A 113 -9.16 -15.77 17.73
N TYR A 114 -9.69 -15.21 16.64
CA TYR A 114 -10.39 -13.94 16.67
C TYR A 114 -11.91 -14.12 16.76
N SER A 115 -12.49 -13.65 17.86
CA SER A 115 -13.91 -13.36 17.97
C SER A 115 -14.10 -11.83 17.87
N LEU A 116 -14.91 -11.37 16.91
CA LEU A 116 -15.23 -9.95 16.67
C LEU A 116 -15.77 -9.24 17.92
N PHE A 117 -16.38 -10.03 18.80
CA PHE A 117 -16.79 -9.64 20.13
C PHE A 117 -16.29 -10.76 21.06
N ALA A 118 -15.58 -10.41 22.12
CA ALA A 118 -15.41 -11.34 23.25
C ALA A 118 -16.82 -11.81 23.65
N ASP A 119 -17.02 -13.14 23.74
CA ASP A 119 -18.29 -13.81 24.00
C ASP A 119 -19.35 -12.92 24.67
N ILE A 120 -20.45 -12.68 23.94
CA ILE A 120 -21.78 -12.45 24.52
C ILE A 120 -22.61 -13.70 24.32
#